data_AF-A0AAU9LAJ7-F1
#
_entry.id   AF-A0AAU9LAJ7-F1
#
_cell.length_a   1.000
_cell.length_b   1.000
_cell.length_c   1.000
_cell.angle_alpha   90.00
_cell.angle_beta   90.00
_cell.angle_gamma   90.00
#
_symmetry.space_group_name_H-M   'P 1'
#
loop_
_entity.id
_entity.type
_entity.pdbx_description
1 polymer ?
#
loop_
_entity_poly.entity_id
_entity_poly.type
_entity_poly.pdbx_seq_one_letter_code
_entity_poly.pdbx_strand_id
1 'polypeptide(L)'
;MATQGWERDDEFAQRDNTNASTSTSMNATASQDGKEDVSLSGSVQKRRRNLLQESHLVSAEGFKKVHRTFPYQVGADVSGREVQALASLIKMYKQWAFDLYPGLHFEDFVDRTETLGKGHQVQGLMTELREMERMKFLEKKRHKEVDERDDEKGSKGSKVIL
;
A
#
# COMPACT_ATOMS: atom_id res chain seq x y z
N MET A 1 41.11 17.20 -0.79
CA MET A 1 40.64 16.12 0.11
C MET A 1 39.70 15.24 -0.70
N ALA A 2 39.95 13.94 -0.67
CA ALA A 2 39.51 12.97 -1.67
C ALA A 2 38.00 12.64 -1.63
N THR A 3 37.52 12.27 -2.82
CA THR A 3 36.23 11.68 -3.18
C THR A 3 36.08 10.26 -2.64
N GLN A 4 34.94 9.91 -2.05
CA GLN A 4 34.46 8.53 -1.85
C GLN A 4 32.94 8.56 -2.10
N GLY A 5 32.37 8.00 -3.16
CA GLY A 5 32.76 6.78 -3.88
C GLY A 5 32.05 5.59 -3.26
N TRP A 6 30.70 5.58 -3.31
CA TRP A 6 29.90 4.41 -2.94
C TRP A 6 29.82 3.47 -4.14
N GLU A 7 30.95 2.85 -4.46
CA GLU A 7 31.02 1.62 -5.25
C GLU A 7 30.95 0.46 -4.26
N ARG A 8 29.94 -0.40 -4.44
CA ARG A 8 29.94 -1.74 -3.87
C ARG A 8 29.40 -2.68 -4.94
N ASP A 9 30.31 -3.14 -5.78
CA ASP A 9 30.18 -4.39 -6.50
C ASP A 9 30.24 -5.54 -5.49
N ASP A 10 29.23 -6.41 -5.52
CA ASP A 10 29.35 -7.79 -5.01
C ASP A 10 28.56 -8.70 -5.95
N GLU A 11 29.26 -9.03 -7.03
CA GLU A 11 28.95 -10.06 -8.00
C GLU A 11 29.29 -11.43 -7.40
N PHE A 12 28.28 -12.21 -7.01
CA PHE A 12 28.45 -13.63 -6.68
C PHE A 12 27.51 -14.51 -7.50
N ALA A 13 28.06 -14.94 -8.64
CA ALA A 13 28.05 -16.31 -9.14
C ALA A 13 26.75 -17.14 -9.07
N GLN A 14 26.11 -17.21 -10.23
CA GLN A 14 25.69 -18.43 -10.94
C GLN A 14 25.94 -19.77 -10.22
N ARG A 15 24.86 -20.48 -9.92
CA ARG A 15 24.89 -21.95 -9.76
C ARG A 15 23.59 -22.56 -10.29
N ASP A 16 23.70 -23.03 -11.53
CA ASP A 16 22.86 -24.06 -12.13
C ASP A 16 23.04 -25.36 -11.34
N ASN A 17 21.95 -26.01 -10.95
CA ASN A 17 22.01 -27.43 -10.57
C ASN A 17 20.67 -28.12 -10.85
N THR A 18 20.53 -28.55 -12.09
CA THR A 18 19.63 -29.62 -12.54
C THR A 18 19.93 -30.91 -11.77
N ASN A 19 18.97 -31.43 -11.01
CA ASN A 19 19.01 -32.83 -10.60
C ASN A 19 17.75 -33.55 -11.13
N ALA A 20 17.92 -34.12 -12.31
CA ALA A 20 17.08 -35.17 -12.86
C ALA A 20 17.75 -36.53 -12.57
N SER A 21 17.03 -37.44 -11.93
CA SER A 21 17.25 -38.89 -11.88
C SER A 21 15.96 -39.47 -11.26
N THR A 22 15.04 -40.10 -11.99
CA THR A 22 15.10 -41.41 -12.67
C THR A 22 15.52 -42.54 -11.73
N SER A 23 14.53 -43.32 -11.26
CA SER A 23 14.68 -44.73 -10.92
C SER A 23 13.34 -45.48 -11.02
N THR A 24 13.10 -46.01 -12.21
CA THR A 24 12.53 -47.32 -12.61
C THR A 24 12.15 -48.37 -11.53
N SER A 25 10.93 -48.94 -11.70
CA SER A 25 10.42 -50.33 -11.46
C SER A 25 10.42 -50.90 -10.02
N MET A 26 9.39 -51.61 -9.52
CA MET A 26 8.78 -52.83 -10.09
C MET A 26 7.33 -53.11 -9.65
N ASN A 27 6.70 -53.91 -10.50
CA ASN A 27 5.40 -54.58 -10.51
C ASN A 27 5.17 -55.62 -9.40
N ALA A 28 3.93 -55.75 -8.88
CA ALA A 28 3.36 -57.02 -8.40
C ALA A 28 1.81 -56.97 -8.36
N THR A 29 1.21 -57.94 -9.04
CA THR A 29 -0.22 -58.23 -9.23
C THR A 29 -0.81 -59.02 -8.05
N ALA A 30 -2.06 -58.75 -7.62
CA ALA A 30 -3.13 -59.75 -7.40
C ALA A 30 -4.32 -59.23 -6.54
N SER A 31 -5.50 -59.29 -7.16
CA SER A 31 -6.80 -59.77 -6.64
C SER A 31 -7.60 -59.04 -5.54
N GLN A 32 -8.84 -58.75 -5.98
CA GLN A 32 -10.14 -58.95 -5.32
C GLN A 32 -10.75 -57.89 -4.38
N ASP A 33 -11.99 -57.61 -4.78
CA ASP A 33 -13.20 -57.40 -3.98
C ASP A 33 -13.71 -55.99 -3.77
N GLY A 34 -15.03 -55.88 -3.93
CA GLY A 34 -15.75 -54.66 -4.24
C GLY A 34 -15.91 -53.75 -3.03
N LYS A 35 -15.81 -52.45 -3.30
CA LYS A 35 -16.62 -51.46 -2.60
C LYS A 35 -16.74 -50.21 -3.45
N GLU A 36 -17.99 -49.89 -3.75
CA GLU A 36 -18.47 -48.56 -4.13
C GLU A 36 -17.73 -47.44 -3.38
N ASP A 37 -16.90 -46.68 -4.09
CA ASP A 37 -16.40 -45.41 -3.58
C ASP A 37 -16.93 -44.30 -4.49
N VAL A 38 -17.83 -43.51 -3.90
CA VAL A 38 -18.38 -42.31 -4.50
C VAL A 38 -17.20 -41.39 -4.80
N SER A 39 -16.92 -41.22 -6.10
CA SER A 39 -16.01 -40.22 -6.63
C SER A 39 -16.47 -38.82 -6.20
N LEU A 40 -16.09 -38.42 -4.99
CA LEU A 40 -16.02 -37.05 -4.57
C LEU A 40 -14.69 -36.53 -5.08
N SER A 41 -14.67 -36.19 -6.37
CA SER A 41 -13.71 -35.25 -6.95
C SER A 41 -13.92 -33.87 -6.29
N GLY A 42 -13.56 -33.78 -5.01
CA GLY A 42 -13.27 -32.53 -4.35
C GLY A 42 -11.99 -32.01 -4.99
N SER A 43 -12.13 -31.15 -6.00
CA SER A 43 -11.03 -30.30 -6.41
C SER A 43 -10.56 -29.61 -5.14
N VAL A 44 -9.42 -30.02 -4.58
CA VAL A 44 -8.73 -29.25 -3.58
C VAL A 44 -8.38 -27.97 -4.29
N GLN A 45 -9.26 -26.97 -4.16
CA GLN A 45 -8.98 -25.60 -4.55
C GLN A 45 -7.77 -25.26 -3.72
N LYS A 46 -6.58 -25.43 -4.32
CA LYS A 46 -5.30 -24.95 -3.83
C LYS A 46 -5.63 -23.55 -3.37
N ARG A 47 -5.74 -23.33 -2.05
CA ARG A 47 -6.16 -22.03 -1.51
C ARG A 47 -5.26 -21.05 -2.24
N ARG A 48 -5.85 -20.24 -3.11
CA ARG A 48 -5.13 -19.18 -3.81
C ARG A 48 -4.42 -18.51 -2.66
N ARG A 49 -3.10 -18.65 -2.59
CA ARG A 49 -2.34 -18.04 -1.52
C ARG A 49 -2.74 -16.59 -1.67
N ASN A 50 -3.53 -16.11 -0.72
CA ASN A 50 -4.04 -14.77 -0.73
C ASN A 50 -2.73 -13.97 -0.58
N LEU A 51 -2.21 -13.49 -1.70
CA LEU A 51 -1.01 -12.68 -1.73
C LEU A 51 -1.56 -11.27 -1.84
N LEU A 52 -1.06 -10.38 -0.99
CA LEU A 52 -1.22 -8.95 -1.22
C LEU A 52 -0.75 -8.67 -2.66
N GLN A 53 -1.63 -8.07 -3.46
CA GLN A 53 -1.37 -7.71 -4.86
C GLN A 53 -1.54 -6.21 -5.04
N GLU A 54 -0.94 -5.68 -6.12
CA GLU A 54 -1.08 -4.27 -6.51
C GLU A 54 -2.54 -3.82 -6.60
N SER A 55 -3.44 -4.70 -7.06
CA SER A 55 -4.88 -4.43 -7.17
C SER A 55 -5.52 -4.06 -5.82
N HIS A 56 -5.07 -4.66 -4.73
CA HIS A 56 -5.56 -4.34 -3.38
C HIS A 56 -5.14 -2.94 -2.96
N LEU A 57 -3.89 -2.55 -3.27
CA LEU A 57 -3.35 -1.23 -2.95
C LEU A 57 -3.98 -0.10 -3.77
N VAL A 58 -4.35 -0.39 -5.03
CA VAL A 58 -4.99 0.58 -5.94
C VAL A 58 -6.51 0.71 -5.70
N SER A 59 -7.11 -0.28 -5.03
CA SER A 59 -8.52 -0.30 -4.67
C SER A 59 -8.94 0.92 -3.83
N ALA A 60 -10.25 1.16 -3.74
CA ALA A 60 -10.83 2.21 -2.93
C ALA A 60 -10.41 2.10 -1.45
N GLU A 61 -10.30 0.88 -0.93
CA GLU A 61 -9.88 0.59 0.44
C GLU A 61 -8.34 0.63 0.65
N GLY A 62 -7.57 0.75 -0.44
CA GLY A 62 -6.12 0.84 -0.42
C GLY A 62 -5.61 2.26 -0.14
N PHE A 63 -4.66 2.75 -0.94
CA PHE A 63 -4.04 4.07 -0.73
C PHE A 63 -5.03 5.25 -0.81
N LYS A 64 -6.11 5.10 -1.57
CA LYS A 64 -7.17 6.11 -1.65
C LYS A 64 -7.87 6.33 -0.30
N LYS A 65 -8.05 5.28 0.50
CA LYS A 65 -8.60 5.38 1.86
C LYS A 65 -7.65 6.13 2.78
N VAL A 66 -6.38 5.72 2.80
CA VAL A 66 -5.32 6.36 3.60
C VAL A 66 -5.24 7.86 3.32
N HIS A 67 -5.23 8.25 2.04
CA HIS A 67 -5.20 9.66 1.62
C HIS A 67 -6.37 10.48 2.17
N ARG A 68 -7.56 9.87 2.26
CA ARG A 68 -8.79 10.55 2.69
C ARG A 68 -8.96 10.61 4.20
N THR A 69 -8.49 9.62 4.96
CA THR A 69 -8.84 9.51 6.38
C THR A 69 -7.70 9.91 7.31
N PHE A 70 -6.45 9.61 6.95
CA PHE A 70 -5.32 9.73 7.89
C PHE A 70 -4.97 11.17 8.25
N PRO A 71 -4.94 12.14 7.30
CA PRO A 71 -4.59 13.53 7.61
C PRO A 71 -5.52 14.22 8.61
N TYR A 72 -6.77 13.75 8.74
CA TYR A 72 -7.75 14.35 9.65
C TYR A 72 -7.72 13.74 11.06
N GLN A 73 -7.08 12.59 11.23
CA GLN A 73 -7.08 11.82 12.48
C GLN A 73 -5.83 12.09 13.34
N VAL A 74 -4.71 12.46 12.72
CA VAL A 74 -3.53 12.97 13.42
C VAL A 74 -3.65 14.50 13.42
N GLY A 75 -4.09 15.08 14.53
CA GLY A 75 -4.33 16.52 14.62
C GLY A 75 -3.12 17.35 14.20
N ALA A 76 -3.37 18.54 13.63
CA ALA A 76 -2.31 19.45 13.18
C ALA A 76 -1.41 19.99 14.31
N ASP A 77 -1.82 19.82 15.57
CA ASP A 77 -1.11 20.32 16.74
C ASP A 77 -0.59 19.15 17.59
N VAL A 78 0.57 18.61 17.18
CA VAL A 78 1.25 17.47 17.82
C VAL A 78 2.29 17.91 18.87
N SER A 79 2.49 19.21 19.04
CA SER A 79 3.52 19.75 19.94
C SER A 79 3.30 19.27 21.38
N GLY A 80 4.31 18.61 21.95
CA GLY A 80 4.25 18.04 23.31
C GLY A 80 3.45 16.73 23.44
N ARG A 81 2.84 16.20 22.36
CA ARG A 81 2.14 14.91 22.32
C ARG A 81 2.62 13.99 21.18
N GLU A 82 3.82 14.23 20.70
CA GLU A 82 4.39 13.56 19.51
C GLU A 82 4.40 12.04 19.64
N VAL A 83 4.80 11.51 20.80
CA VAL A 83 4.82 10.06 21.07
C VAL A 83 3.41 9.47 21.00
N GLN A 84 2.41 10.17 21.56
CA GLN A 84 1.02 9.75 21.52
C GLN A 84 0.44 9.82 20.10
N ALA A 85 0.78 10.88 19.35
CA ALA A 85 0.38 11.04 17.96
C ALA A 85 0.98 9.93 17.08
N LEU A 86 2.26 9.61 17.28
CA LEU A 86 2.94 8.50 16.60
C LEU A 86 2.29 7.16 16.92
N ALA A 87 1.98 6.89 18.20
CA ALA A 87 1.30 5.66 18.61
C ALA A 87 -0.08 5.52 17.95
N SER A 88 -0.84 6.61 17.88
CA SER A 88 -2.12 6.65 17.16
C SER A 88 -1.96 6.41 15.67
N LEU A 89 -0.97 7.04 15.03
CA LEU A 89 -0.70 6.88 13.60
C LEU A 89 -0.33 5.43 13.27
N ILE A 90 0.57 4.82 14.04
CA ILE A 90 0.94 3.41 13.87
C ILE A 90 -0.28 2.51 14.05
N LYS A 91 -1.12 2.76 15.05
CA LYS A 91 -2.36 1.99 15.28
C LYS A 91 -3.30 2.06 14.07
N MET A 92 -3.44 3.25 13.46
CA MET A 92 -4.26 3.43 12.27
C MET A 92 -3.72 2.64 11.08
N TYR A 93 -2.41 2.68 10.83
CA TYR A 93 -1.79 1.89 9.77
C TYR A 93 -1.96 0.38 10.00
N LYS A 94 -1.84 -0.08 11.25
CA LYS A 94 -2.07 -1.49 11.62
C LYS A 94 -3.51 -1.92 11.35
N GLN A 95 -4.49 -1.09 11.74
CA GLN A 95 -5.90 -1.36 11.49
C GLN A 95 -6.19 -1.38 9.98
N TRP A 96 -5.66 -0.40 9.23
CA TRP A 96 -5.82 -0.35 7.79
C TRP A 96 -5.22 -1.57 7.09
N ALA A 97 -4.02 -2.00 7.49
CA ALA A 97 -3.40 -3.21 6.94
C ALA A 97 -4.25 -4.46 7.22
N PHE A 98 -4.83 -4.57 8.42
CA PHE A 98 -5.74 -5.66 8.77
C PHE A 98 -7.03 -5.63 7.95
N ASP A 99 -7.64 -4.45 7.78
CA ASP A 99 -8.84 -4.26 6.96
C ASP A 99 -8.58 -4.65 5.49
N LEU A 100 -7.40 -4.31 4.97
CA LEU A 100 -7.04 -4.57 3.57
C LEU A 100 -6.69 -6.04 3.34
N TYR A 101 -6.02 -6.66 4.31
CA TYR A 101 -5.53 -8.02 4.17
C TYR A 101 -5.42 -8.72 5.54
N PRO A 102 -6.49 -9.38 6.00
CA PRO A 102 -6.47 -10.08 7.27
C PRO A 102 -5.61 -11.35 7.17
N GLY A 103 -4.71 -11.56 8.13
CA GLY A 103 -3.85 -12.74 8.21
C GLY A 103 -2.41 -12.54 7.73
N LEU A 104 -2.00 -11.30 7.46
CA LEU A 104 -0.59 -10.92 7.31
C LEU A 104 -0.16 -10.06 8.50
N HIS A 105 1.03 -10.31 9.05
CA HIS A 105 1.57 -9.44 10.08
C HIS A 105 1.86 -8.06 9.51
N PHE A 106 1.77 -7.04 10.35
CA PHE A 106 1.96 -5.66 9.91
C PHE A 106 3.35 -5.42 9.29
N GLU A 107 4.40 -5.97 9.89
CA GLU A 107 5.77 -5.82 9.37
C GLU A 107 5.89 -6.46 7.96
N ASP A 108 5.44 -7.71 7.80
CA ASP A 108 5.41 -8.39 6.50
C ASP A 108 4.54 -7.64 5.45
N PHE A 109 3.46 -7.00 5.92
CA PHE A 109 2.61 -6.18 5.07
C PHE A 109 3.34 -4.94 4.56
N VAL A 110 4.12 -4.27 5.42
CA VAL A 110 4.92 -3.11 5.03
C VAL A 110 5.97 -3.50 3.99
N ASP A 111 6.74 -4.57 4.23
CA ASP A 111 7.76 -5.07 3.29
C ASP A 111 7.16 -5.42 1.92
N ARG A 112 6.01 -6.11 1.92
CA ARG A 112 5.30 -6.42 0.67
C ARG A 112 4.75 -5.17 0.00
N THR A 113 4.25 -4.21 0.77
CA THR A 113 3.76 -2.95 0.21
C THR A 113 4.89 -2.14 -0.42
N GLU A 114 6.10 -2.17 0.14
CA GLU A 114 7.28 -1.53 -0.45
C GLU A 114 7.63 -2.15 -1.82
N THR A 115 7.64 -3.49 -1.89
CA THR A 115 7.93 -4.19 -3.15
C THR A 115 6.85 -3.93 -4.22
N LEU A 116 5.57 -4.00 -3.85
CA LEU A 116 4.43 -3.70 -4.74
C LEU A 116 4.34 -2.21 -5.11
N GLY A 117 4.89 -1.34 -4.26
CA GLY A 117 4.97 0.09 -4.51
C GLY A 117 5.74 0.44 -5.77
N LYS A 118 6.64 -0.42 -6.23
CA LYS A 118 7.42 -0.25 -7.46
C LYS A 118 6.62 -0.56 -8.73
N GLY A 119 5.43 -1.16 -8.60
CA GLY A 119 4.55 -1.49 -9.72
C GLY A 119 3.99 -0.24 -10.41
N HIS A 120 3.86 -0.29 -11.74
CA HIS A 120 3.45 0.86 -12.54
C HIS A 120 2.05 1.39 -12.16
N GLN A 121 1.11 0.49 -11.86
CA GLN A 121 -0.24 0.87 -11.44
C GLN A 121 -0.24 1.65 -10.11
N VAL A 122 0.57 1.21 -9.16
CA VAL A 122 0.69 1.85 -7.85
C VAL A 122 1.42 3.19 -7.98
N GLN A 123 2.49 3.27 -8.78
CA GLN A 123 3.19 4.52 -9.07
C GLN A 123 2.30 5.56 -9.78
N GLY A 124 1.48 5.13 -10.74
CA GLY A 124 0.49 5.98 -11.39
C GLY A 124 -0.49 6.57 -10.37
N LEU A 125 -1.07 5.72 -9.51
CA LEU A 125 -1.96 6.18 -8.44
C LEU A 125 -1.27 7.12 -7.46
N MET A 126 -0.02 6.84 -7.05
CA MET A 126 0.74 7.72 -6.15
C MET A 126 0.96 9.10 -6.77
N THR A 127 1.25 9.15 -8.07
CA THR A 127 1.43 10.41 -8.80
C THR A 127 0.12 11.20 -8.84
N GLU A 128 -0.99 10.54 -9.17
CA GLU A 128 -2.33 11.14 -9.18
C GLU A 128 -2.70 11.73 -7.81
N LEU A 129 -2.48 10.98 -6.72
CA LEU A 129 -2.80 11.44 -5.37
C LEU A 129 -1.95 12.65 -4.97
N ARG A 130 -0.66 12.67 -5.31
CA ARG A 130 0.24 13.82 -5.06
C ARG A 130 -0.19 15.05 -5.85
N GLU A 131 -0.57 14.87 -7.11
CA GLU A 131 -1.06 15.96 -7.96
C GLU A 131 -2.37 16.52 -7.43
N MET A 132 -3.30 15.67 -7.01
CA MET A 132 -4.55 16.07 -6.40
C MET A 132 -4.34 16.92 -5.15
N GLU A 133 -3.38 16.56 -4.31
CA GLU A 133 -3.04 17.32 -3.10
C GLU A 133 -2.40 18.68 -3.42
N ARG A 134 -1.52 18.70 -4.42
CA ARG A 134 -0.97 19.95 -4.96
C ARG A 134 -2.09 20.87 -5.46
N MET A 135 -3.01 20.34 -6.27
CA MET A 135 -4.12 21.11 -6.81
C MET A 135 -5.05 21.65 -5.71
N LYS A 136 -5.37 20.84 -4.70
CA LYS A 136 -6.13 21.28 -3.51
C LYS A 136 -5.45 22.43 -2.78
N PHE A 137 -4.13 22.38 -2.62
CA PHE A 137 -3.38 23.46 -1.99
C PHE A 137 -3.42 24.75 -2.82
N LEU A 138 -3.22 24.66 -4.13
CA LEU A 138 -3.32 25.82 -5.02
C LEU A 138 -4.72 26.43 -5.01
N GLU A 139 -5.77 25.60 -5.05
CA GLU A 139 -7.16 26.06 -5.00
C GLU A 139 -7.48 26.73 -3.67
N LYS A 140 -7.06 26.16 -2.55
CA LYS A 140 -7.18 26.78 -1.23
C LYS A 140 -6.48 28.14 -1.18
N LYS A 141 -5.30 28.25 -1.78
CA LYS A 141 -4.57 29.53 -1.88
C LYS A 141 -5.35 30.55 -2.71
N ARG A 142 -5.86 30.16 -3.89
CA ARG A 142 -6.69 31.05 -4.74
C ARG A 142 -7.95 31.52 -4.03
N HIS A 143 -8.68 30.61 -3.36
CA HIS A 143 -9.90 30.98 -2.63
C HIS A 143 -9.62 32.01 -1.53
N LYS A 144 -8.51 31.82 -0.80
CA LYS A 144 -8.10 32.80 0.22
C LYS A 144 -7.78 34.18 -0.37
N GLU A 145 -7.15 34.23 -1.54
CA GLU A 145 -6.83 35.48 -2.25
C GLU A 145 -8.04 36.18 -2.89
N VAL A 146 -9.18 35.49 -3.04
CA VAL A 146 -10.44 36.09 -3.52
C VAL A 146 -11.21 36.68 -2.33
N ASP A 147 -11.29 35.94 -1.22
CA ASP A 147 -11.96 36.40 0.02
C ASP A 147 -11.32 37.69 0.56
N GLU A 148 -9.98 37.76 0.61
CA GLU A 148 -9.25 38.96 1.07
C GLU A 148 -9.46 40.19 0.16
N ARG A 149 -9.81 40.00 -1.11
CA ARG A 149 -10.06 41.11 -2.06
C ARG A 149 -11.45 41.71 -1.94
N ASP A 150 -12.42 40.94 -1.49
CA ASP A 150 -13.79 41.44 -1.29
C ASP A 150 -13.93 42.21 0.03
N ASP A 151 -13.15 41.84 1.06
CA ASP A 151 -13.05 42.61 2.32
C ASP A 151 -12.40 44.01 2.12
N GLU A 152 -11.40 44.13 1.23
CA GLU A 152 -10.72 45.41 0.99
C GLU A 152 -11.61 46.42 0.21
N LYS A 153 -12.57 45.94 -0.59
CA LYS A 153 -13.53 46.79 -1.29
C LYS A 153 -14.69 47.27 -0.40
N GLY A 154 -15.05 46.52 0.65
CA GLY A 154 -16.07 46.91 1.61
C GLY A 154 -15.67 48.09 2.51
N SER A 155 -14.37 48.28 2.78
CA SER A 155 -13.88 49.32 3.70
C SER A 155 -13.79 50.73 3.09
N LYS A 156 -13.67 50.85 1.76
CA LYS A 156 -13.54 52.16 1.07
C LYS A 156 -14.88 52.85 0.78
N GLY A 157 -16.02 52.20 1.04
CA GLY A 157 -17.37 52.71 0.75
C GLY A 157 -18.03 53.55 1.85
N SER A 158 -17.49 53.59 3.08
CA SER A 158 -18.17 54.23 4.24
C SER A 158 -17.54 55.54 4.72
N LYS A 159 -16.69 56.20 3.91
CA LYS A 159 -16.05 57.47 4.29
C LYS A 159 -16.42 58.63 3.37
N VAL A 160 -17.71 58.85 3.12
CA VAL A 160 -18.24 60.15 2.72
C VAL A 160 -19.69 60.18 3.19
N ILE A 161 -20.02 60.94 4.24
CA ILE A 161 -21.04 62.02 4.30
C ILE A 161 -20.81 62.72 5.65
N LEU A 162 -20.23 63.92 5.60
CA LEU A 162 -20.33 64.94 6.66
C LEU A 162 -21.48 65.88 6.27
#